data_AF-A0A7K9XBT4-F1
#
_entry.id   AF-A0A7K9XBT4-F1
#
_cell.length_a   1.000
_cell.length_b   1.000
_cell.length_c   1.000
_cell.angle_alpha   90.00
_cell.angle_beta   90.00
_cell.angle_gamma   90.00
#
_symmetry.space_group_name_H-M   'P 1'
#
loop_
_entity.id
_entity.type
_entity.pdbx_description
1 polymer ?
#
loop_
_entity_poly.entity_id
_entity_poly.type
_entity_poly.pdbx_seq_one_letter_code
_entity_poly.pdbx_strand_id
1 'polypeptide(L)'
;SLRCIKDTKVPIAFTVVVAVLLIIIIALAAKKCPSCPSVIPPSCLENDIGYKGKCFNFVETEADWNSSQIFCLSLGAHLTTIDTREELDFLLRYGRPQHFWIGLQREDAEPWKWFNGSLFNN
;
A
#
# COMPACT_ATOMS: atom_id res chain seq x y z
N SER A 1 9.38 14.40 -41.77
CA SER A 1 8.98 15.71 -41.20
C SER A 1 9.95 16.03 -40.07
N LEU A 2 10.75 17.09 -40.21
CA LEU A 2 11.78 17.44 -39.22
C LEU A 2 11.16 18.36 -38.16
N ARG A 3 11.29 17.99 -36.88
CA ARG A 3 10.86 18.86 -35.76
C ARG A 3 12.10 19.46 -35.11
N CYS A 4 12.20 20.78 -35.16
CA CYS A 4 13.25 21.54 -34.52
C CYS A 4 12.77 22.01 -33.14
N ILE A 5 13.56 21.78 -32.11
CA ILE A 5 13.36 22.39 -30.79
C ILE A 5 14.41 23.49 -30.67
N LYS A 6 13.95 24.74 -30.71
CA LYS A 6 14.78 25.91 -30.41
C LYS A 6 14.98 25.94 -28.90
N ASP A 7 16.22 26.08 -28.47
CA ASP A 7 16.59 26.20 -27.06
C ASP A 7 15.76 27.32 -26.41
N THR A 8 14.82 26.93 -25.54
CA THR A 8 14.02 27.89 -24.77
C THR A 8 14.94 28.41 -23.69
N LYS A 9 15.61 29.54 -23.92
CA LYS A 9 16.32 30.25 -22.87
C LYS A 9 15.30 30.80 -21.89
N VAL A 10 14.86 29.94 -20.99
CA VAL A 10 14.01 30.32 -19.87
C VAL A 10 14.79 31.37 -19.09
N PRO A 11 14.27 32.61 -18.95
CA PRO A 11 14.97 33.66 -18.23
C PRO A 11 15.36 33.13 -16.85
N ILE A 12 16.59 33.38 -16.41
CA ILE A 12 17.07 32.95 -15.08
C ILE A 12 16.10 33.41 -13.97
N ALA A 13 15.47 34.57 -14.16
CA ALA A 13 14.41 35.06 -13.28
C ALA A 13 13.21 34.09 -13.19
N PHE A 14 12.77 33.52 -14.31
CA PHE A 14 11.66 32.57 -14.34
C PHE A 14 12.02 31.24 -13.66
N THR A 15 13.23 30.72 -13.88
CA THR A 15 13.67 29.48 -13.19
C THR A 15 13.81 29.69 -11.69
N VAL A 16 14.37 30.83 -11.26
CA VAL A 16 14.49 31.19 -9.84
C VAL A 16 13.10 31.35 -9.19
N VAL A 17 12.16 32.01 -9.85
CA VAL A 17 10.79 32.18 -9.34
C VAL A 17 10.10 30.82 -9.18
N VAL A 18 10.18 29.94 -10.18
CA VAL A 18 9.59 28.60 -10.09
C VAL A 18 10.24 27.77 -8.97
N ALA A 19 11.57 27.80 -8.85
CA ALA A 19 12.29 27.12 -7.77
C ALA A 19 11.87 27.64 -6.37
N VAL A 20 11.75 28.95 -6.19
CA VAL A 20 11.30 29.55 -4.93
C VAL A 20 9.87 29.14 -4.60
N LEU A 21 8.95 29.15 -5.59
CA LEU A 21 7.57 28.71 -5.40
C LEU A 21 7.49 27.23 -4.99
N LEU A 22 8.28 26.35 -5.61
CA LEU A 22 8.35 24.94 -5.23
C LEU A 22 8.86 24.75 -3.81
N ILE A 23 9.92 25.47 -3.41
CA ILE A 23 10.46 25.41 -2.05
C ILE A 23 9.42 25.89 -1.02
N ILE A 24 8.68 26.96 -1.32
CA ILE A 24 7.61 27.46 -0.43
C ILE A 24 6.48 26.44 -0.29
N ILE A 25 6.05 25.79 -1.39
CA ILE A 25 5.01 24.74 -1.35
C ILE A 25 5.49 23.54 -0.51
N ILE A 26 6.74 23.12 -0.67
CA ILE A 26 7.35 22.03 0.13
C ILE A 26 7.42 22.44 1.61
N ALA A 27 7.82 23.67 1.93
CA ALA A 27 7.88 24.17 3.30
C ALA A 27 6.50 24.28 3.96
N LEU A 28 5.46 24.66 3.20
CA LEU A 28 4.08 24.69 3.68
C LEU A 28 3.52 23.28 3.91
N ALA A 29 3.86 22.32 3.05
CA ALA A 29 3.55 20.90 3.25
C ALA A 29 4.32 20.31 4.44
N ALA A 30 5.51 20.85 4.75
CA ALA A 30 6.35 20.46 5.87
C ALA A 30 6.00 21.17 7.20
N LYS A 31 4.85 21.86 7.31
CA LYS A 31 4.28 22.22 8.62
C LYS A 31 3.93 20.94 9.38
N LYS A 32 4.96 20.41 10.01
CA LYS A 32 4.98 19.23 10.87
C LYS A 32 3.94 19.42 11.96
N CYS A 33 2.89 18.59 11.97
CA CYS A 33 1.90 18.61 13.04
C CYS A 33 2.61 18.33 14.37
N PRO A 34 2.54 19.26 15.35
CA PRO A 34 3.09 19.01 16.67
C PRO A 34 2.15 18.03 17.39
N SER A 35 2.66 16.83 17.67
CA SER A 35 2.07 15.75 18.48
C SER A 35 0.66 15.27 18.08
N CYS A 36 0.60 14.19 17.30
CA CYS A 36 -0.51 13.24 17.44
C CYS A 36 -0.16 12.30 18.62
N PRO A 37 -1.09 12.02 19.56
CA PRO A 37 -0.83 11.10 20.65
C PRO A 37 -0.52 9.71 20.09
N SER A 38 0.73 9.30 20.17
CA SER A 38 1.18 8.01 19.68
C SER A 38 0.82 6.93 20.71
N VAL A 39 -0.32 6.28 20.53
CA VAL A 39 -0.34 4.85 20.82
C VAL A 39 0.45 4.24 19.68
N ILE A 40 1.76 4.03 19.89
CA ILE A 40 2.65 3.37 18.92
C ILE A 40 2.27 1.89 19.01
N PRO A 41 1.55 1.30 18.04
CA PRO A 41 1.65 -0.15 17.86
C PRO A 41 3.11 -0.42 17.48
N PRO A 42 3.68 -1.61 17.75
CA PRO A 42 5.01 -1.92 17.24
C PRO A 42 4.99 -1.56 15.75
N SER A 43 5.89 -0.65 15.35
CA SER A 43 6.07 -0.29 13.95
C SER A 43 6.09 -1.59 13.15
N CYS A 44 5.33 -1.64 12.04
CA CYS A 44 5.27 -2.84 11.20
C CYS A 44 6.67 -3.39 10.94
N LEU A 45 6.77 -4.71 10.71
CA LEU A 45 8.07 -5.35 10.53
C LEU A 45 8.83 -4.67 9.40
N GLU A 46 10.16 -4.76 9.42
CA GLU A 46 10.99 -4.20 8.36
C GLU A 46 10.55 -4.82 7.01
N ASN A 47 10.16 -3.96 6.06
CA ASN A 47 9.56 -4.27 4.75
C ASN A 47 8.04 -4.47 4.68
N ASP A 48 7.31 -4.30 5.78
CA ASP A 48 5.84 -4.29 5.77
C ASP A 48 5.26 -2.91 5.43
N ILE A 49 4.07 -2.88 4.84
CA ILE A 49 3.32 -1.66 4.55
C ILE A 49 2.24 -1.46 5.61
N GLY A 50 2.33 -0.36 6.37
CA GLY A 50 1.30 0.05 7.31
C GLY A 50 0.13 0.77 6.64
N TYR A 51 -1.10 0.30 6.85
CA TYR A 51 -2.32 0.96 6.39
C TYR A 51 -3.43 0.88 7.44
N LYS A 52 -3.97 2.04 7.85
CA LYS A 52 -5.04 2.18 8.85
C LYS A 52 -4.85 1.34 10.13
N GLY A 53 -3.63 1.26 10.65
CA GLY A 53 -3.31 0.53 11.88
C GLY A 53 -3.13 -0.98 11.70
N LYS A 54 -3.12 -1.48 10.46
CA LYS A 54 -2.76 -2.85 10.09
C LYS A 54 -1.42 -2.86 9.34
N CYS A 55 -0.71 -3.98 9.38
CA CYS A 55 0.53 -4.20 8.66
C CYS A 55 0.33 -5.27 7.58
N PHE A 56 0.78 -4.99 6.36
CA PHE A 56 0.61 -5.86 5.20
C PHE A 56 1.96 -6.21 4.60
N ASN A 57 2.22 -7.50 4.42
CA ASN A 57 3.41 -8.01 3.75
C ASN A 57 3.02 -8.64 2.40
N PHE A 58 3.65 -8.17 1.32
CA PHE A 58 3.43 -8.67 -0.04
C PHE A 58 4.55 -9.63 -0.40
N VAL A 59 4.28 -10.92 -0.27
CA VAL A 59 5.25 -11.99 -0.54
C VAL A 59 5.19 -12.38 -2.01
N GLU A 60 6.23 -12.03 -2.78
CA GLU A 60 6.26 -12.23 -4.24
C GLU A 60 6.57 -13.68 -4.66
N THR A 61 6.97 -14.54 -3.75
CA THR A 61 7.23 -15.96 -4.03
C THR A 61 5.93 -16.67 -4.37
N GLU A 62 5.83 -17.22 -5.58
CA GLU A 62 4.66 -17.98 -6.01
C GLU A 62 4.47 -19.27 -5.20
N ALA A 63 3.25 -19.52 -4.75
CA ALA A 63 2.84 -20.72 -4.04
C ALA A 63 1.33 -20.95 -4.23
N ASP A 64 0.85 -22.17 -3.95
CA ASP A 64 -0.60 -22.41 -3.84
C ASP A 64 -1.17 -21.73 -2.57
N TRP A 65 -2.50 -21.66 -2.48
CA TRP A 65 -3.17 -20.99 -1.36
C TRP A 65 -2.78 -21.56 0.00
N ASN A 66 -2.69 -22.89 0.12
CA ASN A 66 -2.40 -23.57 1.38
C ASN A 66 -0.95 -23.34 1.82
N SER A 67 -0.01 -23.48 0.88
CA SER A 67 1.41 -23.17 1.08
C SER A 67 1.62 -21.70 1.47
N SER A 68 0.85 -20.78 0.87
CA SER A 68 0.88 -19.35 1.20
C SER A 68 0.36 -19.07 2.62
N GLN A 69 -0.75 -19.73 3.02
CA GLN A 69 -1.27 -19.62 4.38
C GLN A 69 -0.29 -20.18 5.42
N ILE A 70 0.36 -21.32 5.14
CA ILE A 70 1.41 -21.89 6.01
C ILE A 70 2.59 -20.93 6.14
N PHE A 71 3.01 -20.30 5.05
CA PHE A 71 4.08 -19.30 5.08
C PHE A 71 3.69 -18.10 5.96
N CYS A 72 2.50 -17.53 5.78
CA CYS A 72 2.03 -16.44 6.65
C CYS A 72 1.99 -16.83 8.12
N LEU A 73 1.54 -18.06 8.45
CA LEU A 73 1.55 -18.57 9.82
C LEU A 73 2.96 -18.67 10.41
N SER A 74 3.97 -19.01 9.59
CA SER A 74 5.38 -19.02 10.02
C SER A 74 5.91 -17.64 10.40
N LEU A 75 5.27 -16.58 9.90
CA LEU A 75 5.54 -15.17 10.25
C LEU A 75 4.67 -14.65 11.41
N GLY A 76 3.85 -15.51 12.03
CA GLY A 76 2.88 -15.11 13.05
C GLY A 76 1.68 -14.33 12.48
N ALA A 77 1.38 -14.50 11.19
CA ALA A 77 0.31 -13.80 10.47
C ALA A 77 -0.64 -14.79 9.77
N HIS A 78 -1.66 -14.27 9.09
CA HIS A 78 -2.54 -15.03 8.21
C HIS A 78 -2.64 -14.32 6.86
N LEU A 79 -3.05 -15.03 5.81
CA LEU A 79 -3.50 -14.38 4.59
C LEU A 79 -4.61 -13.36 4.93
N THR A 80 -4.53 -12.19 4.31
CA THR A 80 -5.29 -11.01 4.76
C THR A 80 -6.81 -11.17 4.60
N THR A 81 -7.58 -10.64 5.55
CA THR A 81 -9.01 -10.38 5.39
C THR A 81 -9.22 -8.98 4.82
N ILE A 82 -10.38 -8.75 4.21
CA ILE A 82 -10.74 -7.46 3.66
C ILE A 82 -12.00 -6.99 4.38
N ASP A 83 -11.85 -5.98 5.23
CA ASP A 83 -12.96 -5.51 6.07
C ASP A 83 -13.69 -4.31 5.43
N THR A 84 -12.99 -3.56 4.57
CA THR A 84 -13.52 -2.32 3.98
C THR A 84 -13.16 -2.19 2.50
N ARG A 85 -13.94 -1.41 1.76
CA ARG A 85 -13.65 -1.11 0.35
C ARG A 85 -12.35 -0.35 0.18
N GLU A 86 -12.02 0.54 1.12
CA GLU A 86 -10.76 1.29 1.06
C GLU A 86 -9.53 0.39 1.28
N GLU A 87 -9.68 -0.66 2.09
CA GLU A 87 -8.66 -1.71 2.25
C GLU A 87 -8.49 -2.53 0.98
N LEU A 88 -9.59 -2.90 0.30
CA LEU A 88 -9.53 -3.54 -1.01
C LEU A 88 -8.80 -2.67 -2.05
N ASP A 89 -9.14 -1.37 -2.12
CA ASP A 89 -8.51 -0.44 -3.06
C ASP A 89 -7.01 -0.25 -2.76
N PHE A 90 -6.63 -0.27 -1.48
CA PHE A 90 -5.23 -0.28 -1.06
C PHE A 90 -4.52 -1.55 -1.55
N LEU A 91 -5.06 -2.74 -1.28
CA LEU A 91 -4.48 -4.02 -1.71
C LEU A 91 -4.33 -4.11 -3.23
N LEU A 92 -5.34 -3.67 -3.99
CA LEU A 92 -5.33 -3.66 -5.45
C LEU A 92 -4.33 -2.66 -6.06
N ARG A 93 -4.00 -1.59 -5.34
CA ARG A 93 -3.01 -0.60 -5.79
C ARG A 93 -1.59 -1.10 -5.56
N TYR A 94 -1.32 -1.66 -4.39
CA TYR A 94 0.03 -2.09 -3.99
C TYR A 94 0.38 -3.49 -4.49
N GLY A 95 -0.61 -4.36 -4.69
CA GLY A 95 -0.41 -5.71 -5.20
C GLY A 95 -0.18 -5.80 -6.71
N ARG A 96 -0.11 -4.68 -7.45
CA ARG A 96 0.14 -4.73 -8.90
C ARG A 96 1.64 -4.73 -9.22
N PRO A 97 2.07 -5.42 -10.28
CA PRO A 97 1.27 -6.11 -11.29
C PRO A 97 0.89 -7.58 -10.97
N GLN A 98 1.31 -8.12 -9.84
CA GLN A 98 1.12 -9.53 -9.49
C GLN A 98 -0.31 -9.83 -8.99
N HIS A 99 -0.61 -11.12 -8.79
CA HIS A 99 -1.82 -11.57 -8.11
C HIS A 99 -1.40 -12.20 -6.79
N PHE A 100 -2.02 -11.78 -5.69
CA PHE A 100 -1.72 -12.25 -4.35
C PHE A 100 -2.90 -13.05 -3.78
N TRP A 101 -2.59 -14.13 -3.07
CA TRP A 101 -3.60 -14.85 -2.31
C TRP A 101 -4.11 -14.00 -1.14
N ILE A 102 -5.41 -14.12 -0.85
CA ILE A 102 -6.06 -13.54 0.33
C ILE A 102 -6.67 -14.66 1.18
N GLY A 103 -7.04 -14.35 2.42
CA GLY A 103 -7.49 -15.33 3.42
C GLY A 103 -8.91 -15.86 3.21
N LEU A 104 -9.41 -15.81 1.98
CA LEU A 104 -10.77 -16.25 1.62
C LEU A 104 -10.72 -17.68 1.08
N GLN A 105 -11.47 -18.59 1.71
CA GLN A 105 -11.50 -20.01 1.36
C GLN A 105 -12.93 -20.56 1.41
N ARG A 106 -13.20 -21.64 0.66
CA ARG A 106 -14.36 -22.50 0.85
C ARG A 106 -13.99 -23.96 0.56
N GLU A 107 -14.71 -24.88 1.20
CA GLU A 107 -14.68 -26.30 0.86
C GLU A 107 -15.92 -26.63 0.05
N ASP A 108 -15.75 -27.14 -1.18
CA ASP A 108 -16.84 -27.56 -2.07
C ASP A 108 -18.03 -26.58 -2.12
N ALA A 109 -19.17 -27.00 -1.54
CA ALA A 109 -20.44 -26.26 -1.53
C ALA A 109 -20.63 -25.40 -0.26
N GLU A 110 -19.64 -25.30 0.61
CA GLU A 110 -19.70 -24.47 1.80
C GLU A 110 -19.67 -22.97 1.45
N PRO A 111 -20.26 -22.12 2.32
CA PRO A 111 -20.09 -20.69 2.24
C PRO A 111 -18.61 -20.29 2.28
N TRP A 112 -18.26 -19.20 1.60
CA TRP A 112 -16.95 -18.59 1.72
C TRP A 112 -16.70 -18.10 3.15
N LYS A 113 -15.52 -18.41 3.67
CA LYS A 113 -15.09 -18.11 5.04
C LYS A 113 -13.72 -17.45 5.01
N TRP A 114 -13.53 -16.51 5.94
CA TRP A 114 -12.24 -15.93 6.25
C TRP A 114 -11.48 -16.82 7.24
N PHE A 115 -10.15 -16.65 7.35
CA PHE A 115 -9.34 -17.43 8.30
C PHE A 115 -9.79 -17.30 9.76
N ASN A 116 -10.44 -16.19 10.12
CA ASN A 116 -10.99 -15.94 11.46
C ASN A 116 -12.34 -16.63 11.70
N GLY A 117 -12.83 -17.43 10.74
CA GLY A 117 -14.11 -18.15 10.79
C GLY A 117 -15.34 -17.31 10.41
N SER A 118 -15.19 -16.01 10.18
CA SER A 118 -16.30 -15.17 9.75
C SER A 118 -16.72 -15.49 8.30
N LEU A 119 -18.03 -15.46 8.06
CA LEU A 119 -18.58 -15.66 6.72
C LEU A 119 -18.28 -14.45 5.85
N PHE A 120 -17.99 -14.71 4.57
CA PHE A 120 -17.92 -13.65 3.58
C PHE A 120 -19.30 -13.04 3.38
N ASN A 121 -19.39 -11.72 3.57
CA ASN A 121 -20.59 -10.94 3.29
C ASN A 121 -20.40 -10.22 1.96
N ASN A 122 -21.15 -10.65 0.94
CA ASN A 122 -21.02 -10.18 -0.44
C ASN A 122 -21.75 -8.86 -0.70
#